data_AF-A0A7V6BWU6-F1
#
_entry.id   AF-A0A7V6BWU6-F1
#
_cell.length_a   1.000
_cell.length_b   1.000
_cell.length_c   1.000
_cell.angle_alpha   90.00
_cell.angle_beta   90.00
_cell.angle_gamma   90.00
#
_symmetry.space_group_name_H-M   'P 1'
#
loop_
_entity.id
_entity.type
_entity.pdbx_description
1 polymer ?
#
loop_
_entity_poly.entity_id
_entity_poly.type
_entity_poly.pdbx_seq_one_letter_code
_entity_poly.pdbx_strand_id
1 'polypeptide(L)'
;MPSIEKHVEISLKRTGKKYLEVHEWIDDPANKNTRHDINAIPDNFQMFKEKYGEEAAREYVQHLSDDVKGRFGHILEDFEKEMAAAIKYFGSK
;
A
#
# COMPACT_ATOMS: atom_id res chain seq x y z
N MET A 1 7.27 0.30 1.87
CA MET A 1 6.35 0.99 0.94
C MET A 1 7.19 1.63 -0.14
N PRO A 2 6.73 1.58 -1.40
CA PRO A 2 7.31 2.35 -2.50
C PRO A 2 7.39 3.86 -2.18
N SER A 3 8.23 4.60 -2.90
CA SER A 3 8.18 6.07 -2.83
C SER A 3 6.91 6.61 -3.47
N ILE A 4 6.51 7.83 -3.10
CA ILE A 4 5.40 8.56 -3.74
C ILE A 4 5.53 8.55 -5.26
N GLU A 5 6.74 8.76 -5.79
CA GLU A 5 6.99 8.81 -7.24
C GLU A 5 6.59 7.49 -7.92
N LYS A 6 6.87 6.36 -7.26
CA LYS A 6 6.53 5.03 -7.76
C LYS A 6 5.03 4.77 -7.70
N HIS A 7 4.34 5.22 -6.66
CA HIS A 7 2.87 5.15 -6.61
C HIS A 7 2.23 6.02 -7.68
N VAL A 8 2.69 7.26 -7.86
CA VAL A 8 2.23 8.18 -8.91
C VAL A 8 2.43 7.57 -10.30
N GLU A 9 3.58 6.94 -10.56
CA GLU A 9 3.84 6.25 -11.83
C GLU A 9 2.85 5.10 -12.08
N ILE A 10 2.56 4.29 -11.06
CA ILE A 10 1.60 3.18 -11.14
C ILE A 10 0.18 3.71 -11.39
N SER A 11 -0.25 4.73 -10.65
CA SER A 11 -1.55 5.37 -10.85
C SER A 11 -1.69 5.95 -12.24
N LEU A 12 -0.66 6.63 -12.75
CA LEU A 12 -0.64 7.22 -14.08
C LEU A 12 -0.76 6.15 -15.17
N LYS A 13 -0.04 5.02 -15.04
CA LYS A 13 -0.13 3.89 -15.97
C LYS A 13 -1.52 3.23 -15.98
N ARG A 14 -2.17 3.13 -14.81
CA ARG A 14 -3.46 2.45 -14.67
C ARG A 14 -4.65 3.34 -15.05
N THR A 15 -4.59 4.63 -14.72
CA THR A 15 -5.77 5.52 -14.74
C THR A 15 -5.59 6.74 -15.66
N GLY A 16 -4.38 7.01 -16.13
CA GLY A 16 -4.06 8.24 -16.86
C GLY A 16 -3.98 9.50 -15.98
N LYS A 17 -4.16 9.38 -14.66
CA LYS A 17 -4.08 10.48 -13.70
C LYS A 17 -3.08 10.16 -12.59
N LYS A 18 -2.43 11.20 -12.08
CA LYS A 18 -1.40 11.08 -11.03
C LYS A 18 -1.98 10.91 -9.63
N TYR A 19 -3.15 11.52 -9.35
CA TYR A 19 -3.75 11.60 -8.01
C TYR A 19 -2.73 12.02 -6.93
N LEU A 20 -1.94 13.06 -7.23
CA LEU A 20 -0.82 13.46 -6.38
C LEU A 20 -1.30 13.81 -4.97
N GLU A 21 -2.44 14.48 -4.86
CA GLU A 21 -3.07 14.89 -3.61
C GLU A 21 -3.46 13.70 -2.72
N VAL A 22 -3.85 12.59 -3.34
CA VAL A 22 -4.14 11.33 -2.62
C VAL A 22 -2.85 10.75 -2.05
N HIS A 23 -1.80 10.66 -2.88
CA HIS A 23 -0.52 10.12 -2.44
C HIS A 23 0.20 11.01 -1.41
N GLU A 24 0.11 12.33 -1.54
CA GLU A 24 0.64 13.29 -0.57
C GLU A 24 -0.09 13.20 0.78
N TRP A 25 -1.43 13.10 0.77
CA TRP A 25 -2.19 12.93 2.01
C TRP A 25 -1.84 11.61 2.71
N ILE A 26 -1.68 10.54 1.92
CA ILE A 26 -1.24 9.24 2.42
C ILE A 26 0.18 9.37 3.00
N ASP A 27 1.13 10.05 2.36
CA ASP A 27 2.52 10.09 2.84
C ASP A 27 2.81 11.12 3.94
N ASP A 28 1.82 11.95 4.28
CA ASP A 28 1.90 12.87 5.41
C ASP A 28 2.19 12.10 6.74
N PRO A 29 3.29 12.41 7.44
CA PRO A 29 3.63 11.81 8.72
C PRO A 29 2.52 11.91 9.77
N ALA A 30 1.68 12.95 9.72
CA ALA A 30 0.55 13.13 10.62
C ALA A 30 -0.54 12.06 10.41
N ASN A 31 -0.67 11.55 9.19
CA ASN A 31 -1.66 10.55 8.81
C ASN A 31 -1.08 9.12 8.78
N LYS A 32 0.19 8.94 9.17
CA LYS A 32 0.93 7.68 8.98
C LYS A 32 0.29 6.45 9.66
N ASN A 33 -0.40 6.65 10.79
CA ASN A 33 -1.08 5.57 11.50
C ASN A 33 -2.51 5.34 10.98
N THR A 34 -3.22 6.40 10.63
CA THR A 34 -4.62 6.35 10.17
C THR A 34 -4.75 5.96 8.71
N ARG A 35 -3.72 6.21 7.89
CA ARG A 35 -3.71 5.86 6.47
C ARG A 35 -3.76 4.35 6.22
N HIS A 36 -3.12 3.55 7.09
CA HIS A 36 -3.08 2.08 7.03
C HIS A 36 -4.07 1.39 7.97
N ASP A 37 -4.89 2.16 8.68
CA ASP A 37 -5.97 1.59 9.48
C ASP A 37 -7.12 1.16 8.55
N ILE A 38 -7.25 -0.16 8.39
CA ILE A 38 -8.30 -0.77 7.56
C ILE A 38 -9.69 -0.38 8.08
N ASN A 39 -9.84 -0.14 9.38
CA ASN A 39 -11.12 0.26 9.96
C ASN A 39 -11.50 1.70 9.58
N ALA A 40 -10.52 2.54 9.25
CA ALA A 40 -10.73 3.92 8.81
C ALA A 40 -11.02 4.04 7.30
N ILE A 41 -10.99 2.93 6.54
CA ILE A 41 -11.26 2.95 5.10
C ILE A 41 -12.60 3.59 4.75
N PRO A 42 -13.73 3.28 5.42
CA PRO A 42 -15.02 3.89 5.08
C PRO A 42 -15.01 5.42 5.22
N ASP A 43 -14.43 5.91 6.31
CA ASP A 43 -14.38 7.35 6.62
C ASP A 43 -13.45 8.09 5.64
N ASN A 44 -12.26 7.54 5.39
CA ASN A 44 -11.30 8.12 4.46
C ASN A 44 -11.83 8.05 3.01
N PHE A 45 -12.49 6.95 2.63
CA PHE A 45 -13.12 6.83 1.31
C PHE A 45 -14.17 7.90 1.11
N GLN A 46 -15.03 8.14 2.12
CA GLN A 46 -16.03 9.19 2.05
C GLN A 46 -15.38 10.58 1.94
N MET A 47 -14.34 10.86 2.75
CA MET A 47 -13.57 12.10 2.66
C MET A 47 -12.98 12.33 1.26
N PHE A 48 -12.32 11.31 0.67
CA PHE A 48 -11.75 11.42 -0.67
C PHE A 48 -12.83 11.60 -1.74
N LYS A 49 -13.96 10.90 -1.59
CA LYS A 49 -15.10 11.01 -2.52
C LYS A 49 -15.70 12.41 -2.52
N GLU A 50 -15.85 13.03 -1.36
CA GLU A 50 -16.39 14.38 -1.21
C GLU A 50 -15.43 15.45 -1.74
N LYS A 51 -14.12 15.31 -1.48
CA LYS A 51 -13.13 16.33 -1.86
C LYS A 51 -12.66 16.23 -3.31
N TYR A 52 -12.52 15.01 -3.84
CA TYR A 52 -11.81 14.74 -5.09
C TYR A 52 -12.57 13.82 -6.05
N GLY A 53 -13.77 13.37 -5.65
CA GLY A 53 -14.60 12.49 -6.46
C GLY A 53 -14.32 11.00 -6.25
N GLU A 54 -15.19 10.18 -6.81
CA GLU A 54 -15.19 8.73 -6.56
C GLU A 54 -13.94 8.02 -7.08
N GLU A 55 -13.35 8.47 -8.19
CA GLU A 55 -12.11 7.88 -8.72
C GLU A 55 -10.93 8.04 -7.75
N ALA A 56 -10.81 9.19 -7.08
CA ALA A 56 -9.77 9.44 -6.10
C ALA A 56 -9.96 8.58 -4.83
N ALA A 57 -11.21 8.38 -4.40
CA ALA A 57 -11.53 7.49 -3.29
C ALA A 57 -11.17 6.03 -3.58
N ARG A 58 -11.41 5.57 -4.83
CA ARG A 58 -10.98 4.24 -5.29
C ARG A 58 -9.46 4.12 -5.35
N GLU A 59 -8.78 5.19 -5.77
CA GLU A 59 -7.31 5.22 -5.81
C GLU A 59 -6.70 5.08 -4.40
N TYR A 60 -7.27 5.73 -3.39
CA TYR A 60 -6.86 5.54 -1.99
C TYR A 60 -6.96 4.08 -1.54
N VAL A 61 -8.09 3.41 -1.81
CA VAL A 61 -8.27 1.99 -1.46
C VAL A 61 -7.31 1.10 -2.24
N GLN A 62 -7.04 1.42 -3.50
CA GLN A 62 -6.09 0.68 -4.31
C GLN A 62 -4.66 0.82 -3.79
N HIS A 63 -4.25 2.03 -3.38
CA HIS A 63 -2.95 2.26 -2.74
C HIS A 63 -2.79 1.38 -1.49
N LEU A 64 -3.81 1.32 -0.65
CA LEU A 64 -3.81 0.45 0.53
C LEU A 64 -3.66 -1.02 0.20
N SER A 65 -4.38 -1.49 -0.82
CA SER A 65 -4.29 -2.87 -1.30
C SER A 65 -2.88 -3.22 -1.78
N ASP A 66 -2.26 -2.32 -2.55
CA ASP A 66 -0.90 -2.49 -3.08
C ASP A 66 0.13 -2.54 -1.94
N ASP A 67 -0.03 -1.69 -0.93
CA ASP A 67 0.82 -1.67 0.26
C ASP A 67 0.70 -2.92 1.13
N VAL A 68 -0.53 -3.39 1.38
CA VAL A 68 -0.79 -4.64 2.10
C VAL A 68 -0.15 -5.79 1.34
N LYS A 69 -0.39 -5.91 0.04
CA LYS A 69 0.17 -6.98 -0.78
C LYS A 69 1.70 -6.96 -0.77
N GLY A 70 2.31 -5.78 -0.91
CA GLY A 70 3.76 -5.64 -0.86
C GLY A 70 4.34 -6.03 0.50
N ARG A 71 3.75 -5.56 1.60
CA ARG A 71 4.24 -5.84 2.95
C ARG A 71 4.13 -7.33 3.32
N PHE A 72 2.96 -7.93 3.11
CA PHE A 72 2.76 -9.35 3.40
C PHE A 72 3.56 -10.25 2.45
N GLY A 73 3.72 -9.87 1.19
CA GLY A 73 4.57 -10.58 0.23
C GLY A 73 6.02 -10.64 0.69
N HIS A 74 6.61 -9.51 1.10
CA HIS A 74 7.98 -9.49 1.61
C HIS A 74 8.15 -10.32 2.90
N ILE A 75 7.21 -10.23 3.84
CA ILE A 75 7.24 -11.03 5.06
C ILE A 75 7.22 -12.53 4.73
N LEU A 76 6.38 -12.95 3.78
CA LEU A 76 6.29 -14.33 3.37
C LEU A 76 7.58 -14.81 2.70
N GLU A 77 8.13 -14.02 1.77
CA GLU A 77 9.40 -14.33 1.10
C GLU A 77 10.55 -14.50 2.11
N ASP A 78 10.65 -13.60 3.09
CA ASP A 78 11.69 -13.67 4.11
C ASP A 78 11.48 -14.87 5.04
N PHE A 79 10.23 -15.14 5.44
CA PHE A 79 9.88 -16.32 6.22
C PHE A 79 10.27 -17.62 5.50
N GLU A 80 9.94 -17.75 4.21
CA GLU A 80 10.27 -18.93 3.40
C GLU A 80 11.78 -19.13 3.29
N LYS A 81 12.56 -18.05 3.09
CA LYS A 81 14.03 -18.11 3.04
C LYS A 81 14.63 -18.58 4.37
N GLU A 82 14.20 -18.00 5.48
CA GLU A 82 14.69 -18.35 6.82
C GLU A 82 14.33 -19.79 7.18
N MET A 83 13.11 -20.21 6.87
CA MET A 83 12.69 -21.60 7.06
C MET A 83 13.52 -22.57 6.22
N ALA A 84 13.75 -22.27 4.94
CA ALA A 84 14.58 -23.10 4.07
C ALA A 84 16.03 -23.18 4.57
N ALA A 85 16.59 -22.07 5.06
CA ALA A 85 17.93 -22.03 5.64
C ALA A 85 18.02 -22.88 6.92
N ALA A 86 17.03 -22.79 7.81
CA ALA A 86 16.96 -23.60 9.03
C ALA A 86 16.80 -25.09 8.72
N ILE A 87 15.91 -25.46 7.79
CA ILE A 87 15.74 -26.85 7.34
C ILE A 87 17.06 -27.39 6.77
N LYS A 88 17.76 -26.62 5.95
CA LYS A 88 19.07 -27.00 5.40
C LYS A 88 20.13 -27.16 6.48
N TYR A 89 20.14 -26.29 7.49
CA TYR A 89 21.12 -26.34 8.57
C TYR A 89 20.91 -27.53 9.52
N PHE A 90 19.65 -27.84 9.88
CA PHE A 90 19.33 -28.87 10.87
C PHE A 90 18.94 -30.24 10.31
N GLY A 91 18.53 -30.34 9.05
CA GLY A 91 17.85 -31.52 8.49
C GLY A 91 18.54 -32.21 7.31
N SER A 92 19.81 -31.90 7.04
CA SER A 92 20.58 -32.29 5.84
C SER A 92 20.08 -33.52 5.07
N LYS A 93 19.57 -33.26 3.86
CA LYS A 93 20.31 -33.58 2.63
C LYS A 93 20.37 -32.33 1.74
#